data_AF-A0A924P6G4-F1
#
_entry.id   AF-A0A924P6G4-F1
#
_cell.length_a   1.000
_cell.length_b   1.000
_cell.length_c   1.000
_cell.angle_alpha   90.00
_cell.angle_beta   90.00
_cell.angle_gamma   90.00
#
_symmetry.space_group_name_H-M   'P 1'
#
loop_
_entity.id
_entity.type
_entity.pdbx_description
1 polymer ?
#
loop_
_entity_poly.entity_id
_entity_poly.type
_entity_poly.pdbx_seq_one_letter_code
_entity_poly.pdbx_strand_id
1 'polypeptide(L)'
;MEKELWIAQQLKKIIETKREALYPVPVPTAQHRLQNAFISTIEISQGWLQGKNRYLGHVNEDNVIVQFWVGGIKSQAYSLEGHMHQHGQGTYFKMIVKDEMPPYSYLLALALMVYVLYIDSFGGLFFACVLLPLMLLERRICLIIAANKVAALVKNIVLKTE
;
A
#
# COMPACT_ATOMS: atom_id res chain seq x y z
N MET A 1 4.75 -26.94 -10.40
CA MET A 1 5.91 -26.28 -9.76
C MET A 1 6.42 -25.04 -10.52
N GLU A 2 7.07 -25.11 -11.69
CA GLU A 2 7.60 -23.90 -12.36
C GLU A 2 6.52 -22.90 -12.82
N LYS A 3 5.38 -23.38 -13.34
CA LYS A 3 4.24 -22.52 -13.71
C LYS A 3 3.62 -21.82 -12.50
N GLU A 4 3.57 -22.47 -11.34
CA GLU A 4 3.00 -21.89 -10.11
C GLU A 4 3.92 -20.81 -9.53
N LEU A 5 5.24 -21.03 -9.61
CA LEU A 5 6.24 -20.04 -9.23
C LEU A 5 6.17 -18.80 -10.14
N TRP A 6 5.98 -19.01 -11.44
CA TRP A 6 5.82 -17.94 -12.42
C TRP A 6 4.53 -17.14 -12.21
N ILE A 7 3.40 -17.82 -11.96
CA ILE A 7 2.12 -17.17 -11.64
C ILE A 7 2.22 -16.39 -10.32
N ALA A 8 2.82 -16.96 -9.28
CA ALA A 8 3.06 -16.27 -8.01
C ALA A 8 3.95 -15.03 -8.18
N GLN A 9 4.98 -15.09 -9.03
CA GLN A 9 5.82 -13.94 -9.36
C GLN A 9 5.07 -12.86 -10.15
N GLN A 10 4.22 -13.23 -11.11
CA GLN A 10 3.40 -12.27 -11.85
C GLN A 10 2.33 -11.64 -10.94
N LEU A 11 1.66 -12.43 -10.10
CA LEU A 11 0.72 -11.93 -9.09
C LEU A 11 1.42 -10.99 -8.11
N LYS A 12 2.63 -11.33 -7.65
CA LYS A 12 3.44 -10.44 -6.81
C LYS A 12 3.76 -9.11 -7.51
N LYS A 13 4.12 -9.16 -8.80
CA LYS A 13 4.38 -7.97 -9.62
C LYS A 13 3.11 -7.13 -9.89
N ILE A 14 1.93 -7.76 -9.90
CA ILE A 14 0.63 -7.09 -10.00
C ILE A 14 0.23 -6.46 -8.65
N ILE A 15 0.67 -6.99 -7.51
CA ILE A 15 0.29 -6.47 -6.19
C ILE A 15 1.21 -5.33 -5.74
N GLU A 16 2.42 -5.23 -6.28
CA GLU A 16 3.36 -4.15 -5.97
C GLU A 16 3.09 -2.90 -6.82
N THR A 17 2.95 -1.75 -6.15
CA THR A 17 2.94 -0.44 -6.81
C THR A 17 4.21 0.31 -6.45
N LYS A 18 4.99 0.70 -7.47
CA LYS A 18 6.28 1.39 -7.30
C LYS A 18 6.11 2.90 -7.50
N ARG A 19 6.70 3.69 -6.61
CA ARG A 19 6.74 5.16 -6.70
C ARG A 19 8.16 5.64 -6.50
N GLU A 20 8.61 6.50 -7.41
CA GLU A 20 9.96 7.03 -7.45
C GLU A 20 9.87 8.56 -7.48
N ALA A 21 10.61 9.24 -6.60
CA ALA A 21 10.62 10.70 -6.52
C ALA A 21 12.03 11.20 -6.15
N LEU A 22 12.44 12.31 -6.75
CA LEU A 22 13.69 13.00 -6.41
C LEU A 22 13.36 14.28 -5.65
N TYR A 23 13.96 14.44 -4.48
CA TYR A 23 13.78 15.59 -3.60
C TYR A 23 15.09 16.37 -3.48
N PRO A 24 15.06 17.72 -3.59
CA PRO A 24 16.24 18.57 -3.55
C PRO A 24 16.72 18.80 -2.11
N VAL A 25 16.81 17.75 -1.30
CA VAL A 25 17.34 17.80 0.07
C VAL A 25 18.37 16.70 0.29
N PRO A 26 19.38 16.89 1.16
CA PRO A 26 20.31 15.83 1.54
C PRO A 26 19.62 14.68 2.28
N VAL A 27 20.15 13.47 2.13
CA VAL A 27 19.63 12.25 2.78
C VAL A 27 19.53 12.41 4.31
N PRO A 28 20.54 12.95 5.03
CA PRO A 28 20.46 13.13 6.48
C PRO A 28 19.31 14.06 6.91
N THR A 29 19.05 15.11 6.13
CA THR A 29 17.95 16.05 6.39
C THR A 29 16.59 15.39 6.18
N ALA A 30 16.45 14.60 5.11
CA ALA A 30 15.23 13.84 4.84
C ALA A 30 14.96 12.79 5.95
N GLN A 31 16.00 12.05 6.36
CA GLN A 31 15.94 11.09 7.47
C GLN A 31 15.45 11.74 8.75
N HIS A 32 16.09 12.83 9.17
CA HIS A 32 15.74 13.52 10.41
C HIS A 32 14.29 14.05 10.38
N ARG A 33 13.84 14.64 9.27
CA ARG A 33 12.46 15.12 9.13
C ARG A 33 11.44 13.99 9.18
N LEU A 34 11.73 12.87 8.52
CA LEU A 34 10.85 11.71 8.53
C LEU A 34 10.83 11.04 9.90
N GLN A 35 11.98 10.88 10.55
CA GLN A 35 12.06 10.38 11.93
C GLN A 35 11.21 11.23 12.87
N ASN A 36 11.38 12.56 12.83
CA ASN A 36 10.63 13.48 13.68
C ASN A 36 9.12 13.43 13.41
N ALA A 37 8.71 13.37 12.14
CA ALA A 37 7.30 13.29 11.78
C ALA A 37 6.65 11.97 12.25
N PHE A 38 7.41 10.87 12.27
CA PHE A 38 6.92 9.54 12.63
C PHE A 38 7.21 9.11 14.07
N ILE A 39 7.69 10.02 14.94
CA ILE A 39 7.78 9.76 16.40
C ILE A 39 6.42 9.34 16.96
N SER A 40 5.34 9.89 16.40
CA SER A 40 3.97 9.58 16.77
C SER A 40 3.12 9.25 15.54
N THR A 41 2.07 8.46 15.73
CA THR A 41 1.08 8.18 14.69
C THR A 41 0.47 9.47 14.16
N ILE A 42 0.52 9.69 12.84
CA ILE A 42 -0.10 10.83 12.19
C ILE A 42 -1.54 10.43 11.85
N GLU A 43 -2.52 11.18 12.36
CA GLU A 43 -3.93 11.01 12.00
C GLU A 43 -4.40 12.20 11.14
N ILE A 44 -4.91 11.91 9.93
CA ILE A 44 -5.47 12.94 9.03
C ILE A 44 -6.94 12.63 8.80
N SER A 45 -7.82 13.53 9.27
CA SER A 45 -9.26 13.45 8.99
C SER A 45 -9.54 13.86 7.54
N GLN A 46 -10.34 13.07 6.81
CA GLN A 46 -10.72 13.37 5.42
C GLN A 46 -12.18 13.80 5.27
N GLY A 47 -12.71 14.43 6.32
CA GLY A 47 -14.10 14.88 6.37
C GLY A 47 -15.04 13.84 6.98
N TRP A 48 -16.33 14.18 7.01
CA TRP A 48 -17.32 13.49 7.85
C TRP A 48 -17.61 12.04 7.42
N LEU A 49 -17.49 11.74 6.12
CA LEU A 49 -17.84 10.43 5.53
C LEU A 49 -16.64 9.48 5.31
N GLN A 50 -15.41 9.99 5.23
CA GLN A 50 -14.24 9.19 4.79
C GLN A 50 -13.38 8.69 5.96
N GLY A 51 -13.80 8.91 7.20
CA GLY A 51 -13.08 8.48 8.39
C GLY A 51 -11.71 9.17 8.56
N LYS A 52 -10.89 8.61 9.46
CA LYS A 52 -9.53 9.09 9.72
C LYS A 52 -8.51 8.19 9.03
N ASN A 53 -7.62 8.76 8.24
CA ASN A 53 -6.44 8.05 7.75
C ASN A 53 -5.38 8.05 8.84
N ARG A 54 -4.78 6.89 9.11
CA ARG A 54 -3.69 6.75 10.08
C ARG A 54 -2.41 6.36 9.38
N TYR A 55 -1.31 6.98 9.80
CA TYR A 55 0.03 6.69 9.30
C TYR A 55 0.96 6.43 10.48
N LEU A 56 1.65 5.31 10.46
CA LEU A 56 2.71 4.97 11.40
C LEU A 56 3.95 4.71 10.58
N GLY A 57 5.03 5.44 10.84
CA GLY A 57 6.28 5.28 10.12
C GLY A 57 7.41 4.83 11.03
N HIS A 58 8.40 4.17 10.46
CA HIS A 58 9.67 3.89 11.07
C HIS A 58 10.77 4.13 10.04
N VAL A 59 11.83 4.82 10.44
CA VAL A 59 12.98 5.10 9.59
C VAL A 59 14.20 4.45 10.21
N ASN A 60 14.77 3.48 9.51
CA ASN A 60 15.98 2.77 9.93
C ASN A 60 17.04 2.94 8.85
N GLU A 61 18.06 3.75 9.14
CA GLU A 61 19.09 4.15 8.17
C GLU A 61 18.46 4.72 6.90
N ASP A 62 18.66 4.07 5.76
CA ASP A 62 18.13 4.46 4.45
C ASP A 62 16.73 3.90 4.17
N ASN A 63 16.20 3.06 5.06
CA ASN A 63 14.91 2.41 4.89
C ASN A 63 13.81 3.18 5.63
N VAL A 64 12.67 3.36 4.97
CA VAL A 64 11.49 4.00 5.53
C VAL A 64 10.31 3.05 5.37
N ILE A 65 9.74 2.60 6.48
CA ILE A 65 8.56 1.74 6.47
C ILE A 65 7.38 2.58 6.96
N VAL A 66 6.33 2.69 6.17
CA VAL A 66 5.11 3.42 6.55
C VAL A 66 3.91 2.48 6.48
N GLN A 67 3.32 2.20 7.62
CA GLN A 67 2.03 1.56 7.73
C GLN A 67 0.92 2.60 7.59
N PHE A 68 -0.03 2.31 6.71
CA PHE A 68 -1.16 3.16 6.38
C PHE A 68 -2.47 2.42 6.55
N TRP A 69 -3.43 3.03 7.25
CA TRP A 69 -4.79 2.51 7.41
C TRP A 69 -5.82 3.46 6.82
N VAL A 70 -6.63 2.94 5.91
CA VAL A 70 -7.77 3.66 5.31
C VAL A 70 -8.93 3.65 6.31
N GLY A 71 -9.48 4.82 6.63
CA GLY A 71 -10.66 4.95 7.49
C GLY A 71 -10.47 4.44 8.93
N GLY A 72 -9.23 4.20 9.37
CA GLY A 72 -8.91 3.74 10.73
C GLY A 72 -9.18 2.26 10.98
N ILE A 73 -9.56 1.50 9.93
CA ILE A 73 -9.84 0.07 10.03
C ILE A 73 -8.55 -0.72 9.84
N LYS A 74 -8.15 -1.49 10.87
CA LYS A 74 -6.92 -2.30 10.84
C LYS A 74 -6.89 -3.35 9.71
N SER A 75 -8.04 -3.80 9.23
CA SER A 75 -8.13 -4.80 8.17
C SER A 75 -7.65 -4.31 6.81
N GLN A 76 -7.48 -2.98 6.62
CA GLN A 76 -6.96 -2.36 5.40
C GLN A 76 -5.61 -1.68 5.69
N ALA A 77 -4.67 -2.45 6.23
CA ALA A 77 -3.30 -2.02 6.46
C ALA A 77 -2.46 -2.20 5.19
N TYR A 78 -1.78 -1.14 4.78
CA TYR A 78 -0.80 -1.15 3.70
C TYR A 78 0.56 -0.78 4.27
N SER A 79 1.59 -1.51 3.88
CA SER A 79 2.97 -1.22 4.29
C SER A 79 3.74 -0.72 3.10
N LEU A 80 4.29 0.48 3.20
CA LEU A 80 5.09 1.10 2.17
C LEU A 80 6.53 1.11 2.62
N GLU A 81 7.37 0.40 1.88
CA GLU A 81 8.80 0.35 2.12
C GLU A 81 9.49 1.26 1.11
N GLY A 82 10.18 2.29 1.62
CA GLY A 82 10.95 3.26 0.88
C GLY A 82 12.45 3.04 1.11
N HIS A 83 13.25 3.19 0.06
CA HIS A 83 14.70 3.32 0.17
C HIS A 83 15.14 4.72 -0.25
N MET A 84 15.93 5.37 0.59
CA MET A 84 16.62 6.62 0.31
C MET A 84 17.95 6.31 -0.38
N HIS A 85 18.20 6.96 -1.51
CA HIS A 85 19.48 6.90 -2.20
C HIS A 85 20.01 8.31 -2.38
N GLN A 86 21.31 8.47 -2.16
CA GLN A 86 21.99 9.72 -2.47
C GLN A 86 22.14 9.85 -3.99
N HIS A 87 21.64 10.95 -4.54
CA HIS A 87 21.76 11.29 -5.96
C HIS A 87 22.44 12.65 -6.09
N GLY A 88 23.18 12.90 -7.18
CA GLY A 88 23.92 14.16 -7.37
C GLY A 88 23.08 15.44 -7.37
N GLN A 89 21.75 15.31 -7.38
CA GLN A 89 20.77 16.41 -7.35
C GLN A 89 19.91 16.43 -6.07
N GLY A 90 20.16 15.53 -5.11
CA GLY A 90 19.40 15.42 -3.86
C GLY A 90 19.13 13.98 -3.42
N THR A 91 18.04 13.76 -2.70
CA THR A 91 17.63 12.43 -2.23
C THR A 91 16.66 11.80 -3.20
N TYR A 92 17.00 10.61 -3.70
CA TYR A 92 16.10 9.77 -4.47
C TYR A 92 15.35 8.83 -3.53
N PHE A 93 14.02 8.81 -3.63
CA PHE A 93 13.16 8.00 -2.79
C PHE A 93 12.41 6.98 -3.65
N LYS A 94 12.64 5.70 -3.38
CA LYS A 94 11.96 4.59 -4.06
C LYS A 94 11.06 3.86 -3.10
N MET A 95 9.75 4.05 -3.23
CA MET A 95 8.72 3.36 -2.45
C MET A 95 8.13 2.17 -3.20
N ILE A 96 7.95 1.08 -2.47
CA ILE A 96 7.21 -0.11 -2.88
C ILE A 96 6.06 -0.27 -1.91
N VAL A 97 4.83 -0.21 -2.42
CA VAL A 97 3.64 -0.50 -1.62
C VAL A 97 3.43 -1.99 -1.61
N LYS A 98 3.48 -2.56 -0.40
CA LYS A 98 3.10 -3.93 -0.10
C LYS A 98 1.74 -3.93 0.58
N ASP A 99 0.94 -4.90 0.18
CA ASP A 99 -0.35 -5.13 0.79
C ASP A 99 -0.18 -6.10 1.95
N GLU A 100 -0.52 -5.68 3.17
CA GLU A 100 -0.46 -6.52 4.36
C GLU A 100 -1.81 -7.19 4.70
N MET A 101 -2.81 -7.08 3.82
CA MET A 101 -4.08 -7.76 4.06
C MET A 101 -3.88 -9.27 4.26
N PRO A 102 -4.47 -9.87 5.32
CA PRO A 102 -4.39 -11.30 5.55
C PRO A 102 -4.91 -12.08 4.35
N PRO A 103 -4.24 -13.18 3.94
CA PRO A 103 -4.67 -14.01 2.80
C PRO A 103 -6.06 -14.65 3.01
N TYR A 104 -6.61 -14.61 4.22
CA TYR A 104 -7.92 -15.16 4.56
C TYR A 104 -9.08 -14.56 3.77
N SER A 105 -9.00 -13.30 3.33
CA SER A 105 -10.04 -12.71 2.48
C SER A 105 -10.08 -13.34 1.10
N TYR A 106 -8.91 -13.69 0.54
CA TYR A 106 -8.81 -14.44 -0.71
C TYR A 106 -9.24 -15.89 -0.54
N LEU A 107 -8.86 -16.53 0.56
CA LEU A 107 -9.29 -17.90 0.85
C LEU A 107 -10.80 -17.98 1.04
N LEU A 108 -11.42 -16.96 1.67
CA LEU A 108 -12.87 -16.88 1.84
C LEU A 108 -13.58 -16.66 0.49
N ALA A 109 -13.07 -15.76 -0.34
CA ALA A 109 -13.62 -15.53 -1.69
C ALA A 109 -13.47 -16.76 -2.58
N LEU A 110 -12.33 -17.46 -2.50
CA LEU A 110 -12.09 -18.72 -3.20
C LEU A 110 -13.01 -19.84 -2.69
N ALA A 111 -13.17 -19.98 -1.38
CA ALA A 111 -14.05 -20.96 -0.76
C ALA A 111 -15.52 -20.71 -1.14
N LEU A 112 -15.96 -19.45 -1.14
CA LEU A 112 -17.27 -19.07 -1.65
C LEU A 112 -17.40 -19.41 -3.14
N MET A 113 -16.40 -19.11 -3.97
CA MET A 113 -16.42 -19.45 -5.40
C MET A 113 -16.59 -20.96 -5.63
N VAL A 114 -15.80 -21.78 -4.92
CA VAL A 114 -15.91 -23.25 -5.00
C VAL A 114 -17.29 -23.72 -4.55
N TYR A 115 -17.82 -23.16 -3.46
CA TYR A 115 -19.16 -23.49 -2.98
C TYR A 115 -20.26 -23.13 -3.97
N VAL A 116 -20.23 -21.94 -4.59
CA VAL A 116 -21.28 -21.55 -5.55
C VAL A 116 -21.16 -22.30 -6.89
N LEU A 117 -19.93 -22.61 -7.35
CA LEU A 117 -19.72 -23.46 -8.53
C LEU A 117 -20.20 -24.90 -8.29
N TYR A 118 -20.08 -25.42 -7.07
CA TYR A 118 -20.55 -26.75 -6.71
C TYR A 118 -22.09 -26.87 -6.70
N ILE A 119 -22.80 -25.77 -6.53
CA ILE A 119 -24.28 -25.73 -6.49
C ILE A 119 -24.90 -25.61 -7.88
N ASP A 120 -24.09 -25.62 -8.96
CA ASP A 120 -24.54 -25.66 -10.36
C ASP A 120 -25.63 -24.62 -10.68
N SER A 121 -25.48 -23.43 -10.10
CA SER A 121 -26.43 -22.35 -10.23
C SER A 121 -25.82 -21.20 -11.02
N PHE A 122 -26.59 -20.61 -11.93
CA PHE A 122 -26.21 -19.45 -12.75
C PHE A 122 -25.63 -18.29 -11.92
N GLY A 123 -26.00 -18.20 -10.64
CA GLY A 123 -25.44 -17.27 -9.66
C GLY A 123 -23.94 -17.47 -9.38
N GLY A 124 -23.41 -18.70 -9.43
CA GLY A 124 -21.98 -18.98 -9.20
C GLY A 124 -21.06 -18.43 -10.27
N LEU A 125 -21.52 -18.49 -11.53
CA LEU A 125 -20.83 -17.86 -12.66
C LEU A 125 -20.83 -16.32 -12.51
N PHE A 126 -21.93 -15.71 -12.05
CA PHE A 126 -21.96 -14.27 -11.79
C PHE A 126 -20.98 -13.86 -10.68
N PHE A 127 -20.94 -14.60 -9.57
CA PHE A 127 -19.98 -14.34 -8.48
C PHE A 127 -18.52 -14.45 -8.93
N ALA A 128 -18.19 -15.49 -9.69
CA ALA A 128 -16.83 -15.72 -10.17
C ALA A 128 -16.39 -14.69 -11.24
N CYS A 129 -17.28 -14.33 -12.16
CA CYS A 129 -16.94 -13.47 -13.30
C CYS A 129 -17.10 -11.97 -13.03
N VAL A 130 -17.89 -11.56 -12.03
CA VAL A 130 -18.17 -10.15 -11.75
C VAL A 130 -17.63 -9.71 -10.40
N LEU A 131 -18.02 -10.40 -9.32
CA LEU A 131 -17.65 -9.97 -7.96
C LEU A 131 -16.16 -10.14 -7.69
N LEU A 132 -15.55 -11.26 -8.09
CA LEU A 132 -14.13 -11.50 -7.83
C LEU A 132 -13.22 -10.50 -8.58
N PRO A 133 -13.41 -10.22 -9.89
CA PRO A 133 -12.71 -9.14 -10.57
C PRO A 133 -12.98 -7.76 -9.97
N LEU A 134 -14.21 -7.48 -9.52
CA LEU A 134 -14.55 -6.21 -8.86
C LEU A 134 -13.79 -6.03 -7.54
N MET A 135 -13.71 -7.07 -6.70
CA MET A 135 -12.94 -7.02 -5.45
C MET A 135 -11.43 -6.86 -5.70
N LEU A 136 -10.90 -7.53 -6.74
CA LEU A 136 -9.51 -7.34 -7.15
C LEU A 136 -9.24 -5.92 -7.65
N LEU A 137 -10.19 -5.35 -8.41
CA LEU A 137 -10.11 -3.99 -8.91
C LEU A 137 -10.17 -2.96 -7.78
N GLU A 138 -11.13 -3.12 -6.85
CA GLU A 138 -11.25 -2.28 -5.66
C GLU A 138 -9.94 -2.26 -4.86
N ARG A 139 -9.36 -3.43 -4.62
CA ARG A 139 -8.08 -3.57 -3.92
C ARG A 139 -6.94 -2.88 -4.67
N ARG A 140 -6.88 -3.01 -5.99
CA ARG A 140 -5.91 -2.30 -6.84
C ARG A 140 -6.06 -0.79 -6.72
N ILE A 141 -7.29 -0.30 -6.73
CA ILE A 141 -7.59 1.13 -6.55
C ILE A 141 -7.14 1.58 -5.16
N CYS A 142 -7.44 0.83 -4.10
CA CYS A 142 -7.00 1.15 -2.75
C CYS A 142 -5.47 1.17 -2.62
N LEU A 143 -4.74 0.23 -3.23
CA LEU A 143 -3.28 0.23 -3.26
C LEU A 143 -2.70 1.48 -3.93
N ILE A 144 -3.27 1.89 -5.06
CA ILE A 144 -2.85 3.11 -5.76
C ILE A 144 -3.15 4.35 -4.92
N ILE A 145 -4.31 4.41 -4.27
CA ILE A 145 -4.68 5.51 -3.37
C ILE A 145 -3.72 5.58 -2.18
N ALA A 146 -3.41 4.43 -1.54
CA ALA A 146 -2.46 4.34 -0.46
C ALA A 146 -1.08 4.86 -0.88
N ALA A 147 -0.58 4.39 -2.03
CA ALA A 147 0.68 4.84 -2.62
C ALA A 147 0.71 6.36 -2.80
N ASN A 148 -0.35 6.94 -3.36
CA ASN A 148 -0.44 8.36 -3.62
C ASN A 148 -0.51 9.19 -2.34
N LYS A 149 -1.31 8.75 -1.36
CA LYS A 149 -1.49 9.46 -0.08
C LYS A 149 -0.21 9.47 0.73
N VAL A 150 0.48 8.33 0.82
CA VAL A 150 1.73 8.23 1.57
C VAL A 150 2.85 8.97 0.83
N ALA A 151 2.93 8.88 -0.50
CA ALA A 151 3.90 9.66 -1.27
C ALA A 151 3.68 11.18 -1.11
N ALA A 152 2.42 11.63 -1.07
CA ALA A 152 2.09 13.02 -0.79
C ALA A 152 2.48 13.42 0.64
N LEU A 153 2.23 12.56 1.63
CA LEU A 153 2.63 12.80 3.02
C LEU A 153 4.15 12.91 3.16
N VAL A 154 4.89 11.94 2.63
CA VAL A 154 6.37 11.92 2.65
C VAL A 154 6.91 13.16 1.94
N LYS A 155 6.38 13.50 0.76
CA LYS A 155 6.73 14.73 0.05
C LYS A 155 6.54 15.96 0.93
N ASN A 156 5.39 16.08 1.60
CA ASN A 156 5.08 17.22 2.44
C ASN A 156 6.01 17.31 3.65
N ILE A 157 6.35 16.18 4.28
CA ILE A 157 7.31 16.13 5.40
C ILE A 157 8.72 16.53 4.94
N VAL A 158 9.18 15.94 3.84
CA VAL A 158 10.53 16.14 3.32
C VAL A 158 10.74 17.55 2.80
N LEU A 159 9.74 18.15 2.15
CA LEU A 159 9.81 19.51 1.59
C LEU A 159 9.42 20.61 2.57
N LYS A 160 8.95 20.29 3.78
CA LYS A 160 8.59 21.32 4.77
C LYS A 160 9.84 22.12 5.14
N THR A 161 9.88 23.38 4.73
CA THR A 161 10.83 24.37 5.23
C THR A 161 10.33 24.87 6.58
N GLU A 162 11.15 24.68 7.63
CA GLU A 162 10.93 25.30 8.95
C GLU A 162 11.01 26.83 8.85
#